data_AF-A0AAT9W9F7-F1
#
_entry.id   AF-A0AAT9W9F7-F1
#
_cell.length_a   1.000
_cell.length_b   1.000
_cell.length_c   1.000
_cell.angle_alpha   90.00
_cell.angle_beta   90.00
_cell.angle_gamma   90.00
#
_symmetry.space_group_name_H-M   'P 1'
#
loop_
_entity.id
_entity.type
_entity.pdbx_description
1 polymer ?
#
loop_
_entity_poly.entity_id
_entity_poly.type
_entity_poly.pdbx_seq_one_letter_code
_entity_poly.pdbx_strand_id
1 'polypeptide(L)' 'MLSGCSEKALKISPCPINLVPLSLLEPCRAPNFDVQSWGDYPDYVVRLDLALEKCNTDKMTVADLLRKISAEQ' A
#
# COMPACT_ATOMS: atom_id res chain seq x y z
N MET A 1 9.06 -15.00 -12.35
CA MET A 1 8.35 -14.28 -13.42
C MET A 1 6.86 -14.30 -13.07
N LEU A 2 6.25 -13.16 -12.75
CA LEU A 2 4.81 -13.04 -12.55
C LEU A 2 4.30 -11.99 -13.54
N SER A 3 3.76 -12.45 -14.66
CA SER A 3 3.08 -11.61 -15.66
C SER A 3 1.59 -11.90 -15.58
N GLY A 4 0.85 -11.05 -14.88
CA GLY A 4 -0.61 -11.05 -14.86
C GLY A 4 -1.11 -9.84 -15.64
N CYS A 5 -1.52 -10.03 -16.90
CA CYS A 5 -2.25 -9.02 -17.64
C CYS A 5 -3.74 -9.23 -17.39
N SER A 6 -4.42 -8.24 -16.80
CA SER A 6 -5.89 -8.23 -16.72
C SER A 6 -6.46 -7.92 -18.11
N GLU A 7 -7.25 -8.84 -18.66
CA GLU A 7 -7.95 -8.65 -19.96
C GLU A 7 -8.96 -7.47 -19.92
N LYS A 8 -9.42 -7.10 -18.73
CA LYS A 8 -10.21 -5.89 -18.52
C LYS A 8 -9.32 -4.71 -18.17
N ALA A 9 -9.29 -3.73 -19.06
CA ALA A 9 -8.84 -2.39 -18.74
C ALA A 9 -9.70 -1.86 -17.57
N LEU A 10 -9.06 -1.59 -16.44
CA LEU A 10 -9.72 -0.89 -15.35
C LEU A 10 -10.10 0.51 -15.84
N LYS A 11 -11.34 0.93 -15.62
CA LYS A 11 -11.73 2.32 -15.87
C LYS A 11 -10.92 3.21 -14.94
N ILE A 12 -9.94 3.90 -15.50
CA ILE A 12 -9.14 4.88 -14.77
C ILE A 12 -10.03 6.11 -14.60
N SER A 13 -10.72 6.20 -13.47
CA SER A 13 -11.30 7.47 -13.04
C SER A 13 -10.17 8.37 -12.54
N PRO A 14 -10.08 9.63 -12.96
CA PRO A 14 -9.13 10.55 -12.37
C PRO A 14 -9.42 10.64 -10.87
N CYS A 15 -8.47 10.16 -10.06
CA CYS A 15 -8.49 10.45 -8.63
C CYS A 15 -8.37 11.96 -8.50
N PRO A 16 -9.23 12.65 -7.74
CA PRO A 16 -9.00 14.04 -7.43
C PRO A 16 -7.74 14.10 -6.56
N ILE A 17 -6.59 14.30 -7.21
CA ILE A 17 -5.25 14.27 -6.57
C ILE A 17 -5.15 15.27 -5.39
N ASN A 18 -6.06 16.25 -5.35
CA ASN A 18 -6.16 17.24 -4.28
C ASN A 18 -6.86 16.75 -3.01
N LEU A 19 -7.52 15.58 -3.02
CA LEU A 19 -8.33 15.08 -1.90
C LEU A 19 -7.67 13.94 -1.12
N VAL A 20 -6.68 13.27 -1.71
CA VAL A 20 -5.90 12.21 -1.05
C VAL A 20 -4.46 12.69 -0.89
N PRO A 21 -3.92 12.77 0.34
CA PRO A 21 -2.52 13.10 0.56
C PRO A 21 -1.58 12.20 -0.24
N LEU A 22 -0.63 12.81 -0.98
CA LEU A 22 0.34 12.07 -1.79
C LEU A 22 1.16 11.06 -0.98
N SER A 23 1.40 11.33 0.30
CA SER A 23 2.09 10.41 1.22
C SER A 23 1.38 9.07 1.37
N LEU A 24 0.05 9.00 1.21
CA LEU A 24 -0.73 7.77 1.26
C LEU A 24 -0.73 7.01 -0.07
N LEU A 25 -0.29 7.66 -1.16
CA LEU A 25 -0.20 7.09 -2.50
C LEU A 25 1.21 6.63 -2.84
N GLU A 26 2.19 6.90 -1.97
CA GLU A 26 3.54 6.39 -2.14
C GLU A 26 3.56 4.86 -2.06
N PRO A 27 4.39 4.17 -2.87
CA PRO A 27 4.55 2.73 -2.76
C PRO A 27 5.03 2.33 -1.36
N CYS A 28 4.35 1.35 -0.77
CA CYS A 28 4.76 0.77 0.50
C CYS A 28 6.16 0.16 0.37
N ARG A 29 7.11 0.65 1.18
CA ARG A 29 8.48 0.15 1.19
C ARG A 29 8.60 -1.03 2.15
N ALA A 30 9.12 -2.15 1.66
CA ALA A 30 9.55 -3.24 2.52
C ALA A 30 10.81 -2.83 3.32
N PRO A 31 11.02 -3.38 4.53
CA PRO A 31 12.29 -3.22 5.23
C PRO A 31 13.43 -3.86 4.43
N ASN A 32 14.64 -3.34 4.61
CA ASN A 32 15.84 -3.94 4.02
C ASN A 32 16.02 -5.36 4.54
N PHE A 33 16.34 -6.29 3.64
CA PHE A 33 16.69 -7.66 3.99
C PHE A 33 18.18 -7.74 4.33
N ASP A 34 18.49 -7.76 5.62
CA ASP A 34 19.84 -7.72 6.20
C ASP A 34 20.13 -8.92 7.13
N VAL A 35 19.31 -9.97 7.05
CA VAL A 35 19.45 -11.22 7.82
C VAL A 35 20.77 -11.91 7.45
N GLN A 36 21.64 -12.11 8.45
CA GLN A 36 22.92 -12.82 8.26
C GLN A 36 22.92 -14.21 8.90
N SER A 37 22.11 -14.39 9.94
CA SER A 37 21.96 -15.63 10.68
C SER A 37 20.49 -15.93 10.95
N TRP A 38 20.18 -17.19 11.30
CA TRP A 38 18.84 -17.57 11.73
C TRP A 38 18.34 -16.80 12.95
N GLY A 39 19.25 -16.27 13.79
CA GLY A 39 18.90 -15.45 14.95
C GLY A 39 18.35 -14.06 14.59
N ASP A 40 18.66 -13.54 13.40
CA ASP A 40 18.24 -12.21 12.95
C ASP A 40 16.86 -12.24 12.27
N TYR A 41 16.43 -13.43 11.84
CA TYR A 41 15.18 -13.61 11.09
C TYR A 41 13.93 -13.12 11.86
N PRO A 42 13.77 -13.37 13.17
CA PRO A 42 12.62 -12.84 13.93
C PRO A 42 12.52 -11.31 13.89
N ASP A 43 13.66 -10.60 13.97
CA ASP A 43 13.66 -9.12 13.89
C ASP A 43 13.22 -8.64 12.50
N TYR A 44 13.72 -9.27 11.44
CA TYR A 44 13.29 -8.94 10.08
C TYR A 44 11.79 -9.17 9.88
N VAL A 45 11.24 -10.27 10.40
CA VAL A 45 9.80 -10.57 10.32
C VAL A 45 8.98 -9.50 11.05
N VAL A 46 9.38 -9.09 12.25
CA VAL A 46 8.69 -8.02 12.98
C VAL A 46 8.70 -6.70 12.21
N ARG A 47 9.84 -6.33 11.62
CA ARG A 47 9.93 -5.13 10.76
C ARG A 47 9.04 -5.25 9.52
N LEU A 48 8.94 -6.44 8.94
CA LEU A 48 8.11 -6.70 7.78
C LEU A 48 6.62 -6.60 8.13
N ASP A 49 6.20 -7.20 9.23
CA ASP A 49 4.82 -7.13 9.72
C ASP A 49 4.41 -5.68 9.99
N LEU A 50 5.25 -4.90 10.66
CA LEU A 50 5.00 -3.47 10.90
C LEU A 50 4.84 -2.67 9.59
N ALA A 51 5.69 -2.97 8.59
CA ALA A 51 5.60 -2.32 7.28
C ALA A 51 4.29 -2.68 6.55
N LEU A 52 3.83 -3.93 6.67
CA LEU A 52 2.57 -4.41 6.10
C LEU A 52 1.36 -3.78 6.80
N GLU A 53 1.36 -3.71 8.12
CA GLU A 53 0.31 -3.07 8.91
C GLU A 53 0.15 -1.59 8.54
N LYS A 54 1.25 -0.85 8.46
CA LYS A 54 1.25 0.53 7.98
C LYS A 54 0.67 0.63 6.57
N CYS A 55 1.16 -0.20 5.64
CA CYS A 55 0.70 -0.18 4.26
C CYS A 55 -0.81 -0.44 4.13
N ASN A 56 -1.34 -1.39 4.90
CA ASN A 56 -2.75 -1.71 4.90
C ASN A 56 -3.58 -0.58 5.51
N THR A 57 -3.07 0.07 6.57
CA THR A 57 -3.70 1.25 7.18
C THR A 57 -3.78 2.42 6.21
N ASP A 58 -2.70 2.69 5.46
CA ASP A 58 -2.68 3.75 4.45
C ASP A 58 -3.71 3.46 3.35
N LYS A 59 -3.77 2.22 2.84
CA LYS A 59 -4.77 1.79 1.85
C LYS A 59 -6.21 1.91 2.34
N MET A 60 -6.48 1.52 3.59
CA MET A 60 -7.79 1.69 4.21
C MET A 60 -8.18 3.16 4.28
N THR A 61 -7.24 4.02 4.68
CA THR A 61 -7.46 5.47 4.75
C THR A 61 -7.79 6.05 3.38
N VAL A 62 -7.06 5.65 2.33
CA VAL A 62 -7.36 6.06 0.95
C VAL A 62 -8.76 5.60 0.53
N ALA A 63 -9.12 4.34 0.80
CA ALA A 63 -10.44 3.81 0.45
C ALA A 63 -11.57 4.58 1.17
N ASP A 64 -11.39 4.95 2.43
CA ASP A 64 -12.36 5.73 3.19
C ASP A 64 -12.49 7.16 2.69
N LEU A 65 -11.38 7.82 2.34
CA LEU A 65 -11.40 9.15 1.71
C LEU A 65 -12.17 9.11 0.39
N LEU A 66 -11.86 8.14 -0.48
CA LEU A 66 -12.54 7.98 -1.77
C LEU A 66 -14.04 7.72 -1.60
N ARG A 67 -14.43 6.91 -0.60
CA ARG A 67 -15.85 6.65 -0.32
C ARG A 67 -16.59 7.91 0.10
N LYS A 68 -15.99 8.73 0.97
CA LYS A 68 -16.58 10.01 1.41
C LYS A 68 -16.77 10.97 0.24
N ILE A 69 -15.77 11.09 -0.63
CA ILE A 69 -15.83 11.96 -1.82
C ILE A 69 -16.97 11.51 -2.75
N SER A 70 -17.13 10.19 -2.94
CA SER A 70 -18.22 9.66 -3.78
C SER A 70 -19.63 9.82 -3.19
N ALA A 71 -19.75 10.07 -1.89
CA ALA A 71 -21.03 10.26 -1.21
C ALA A 71 -21.47 11.73 -1.16
N GLU A 72 -20.55 12.67 -1.40
CA GLU A 72 -20.79 14.11 -1.42
C GLU A 72 -21.02 14.66 -2.86
N GLN A 73 -20.84 13.81 -3.88
CA GLN A 73 -21.14 14.08 -5.29
C GLN A 73 -22.51 13.54 -5.69
#